data_AF-A0A7V8VWT9-F1
#
_entry.id   AF-A0A7V8VWT9-F1
#
_cell.length_a   1.000
_cell.length_b   1.000
_cell.length_c   1.000
_cell.angle_alpha   90.00
_cell.angle_beta   90.00
_cell.angle_gamma   90.00
#
_symmetry.space_group_name_H-M   'P 1'
#
loop_
_entity.id
_entity.type
_entity.pdbx_description
1 polymer ?
#
loop_
_entity_poly.entity_id
_entity_poly.type
_entity_poly.pdbx_seq_one_letter_code
_entity_poly.pdbx_strand_id
1 'polypeptide(L)'
;MTETTTQPVEPQFSSYAHPEVLVSTEWLVEHLDDPNVRVVESDEDIMLYEIGHIPGAVNLDWHTDLQDPVKRDFVDKAAFEALLEERGISNDTTVVFYGDRNNWYATYAFWLFKYYGHPDARVLDGGRVKWEGEGRPYTRQPAAHPRGTYYAKNPDPSIRAFRDDVLR
;
A
#
# COMPACT_ATOMS: atom_id res chain seq x y z
N MET A 1 -1.28 -15.88 21.50
CA MET A 1 -1.35 -14.44 21.79
C MET A 1 -0.04 -13.86 21.31
N THR A 2 0.03 -13.45 20.05
CA THR A 2 1.20 -12.77 19.49
C THR A 2 1.04 -11.30 19.80
N GLU A 3 1.93 -10.76 20.62
CA GLU A 3 2.04 -9.33 20.87
C GLU A 3 2.38 -8.63 19.55
N THR A 4 1.42 -7.92 18.97
CA THR A 4 1.69 -6.96 17.90
C THR A 4 2.57 -5.88 18.52
N THR A 5 3.89 -5.98 18.30
CA THR A 5 4.84 -4.96 18.72
C THR A 5 4.55 -3.72 17.88
N THR A 6 3.68 -2.85 18.40
CA THR A 6 3.37 -1.58 17.76
C THR A 6 4.61 -0.73 17.90
N GLN A 7 5.32 -0.48 16.79
CA GLN A 7 6.48 0.39 16.81
C GLN A 7 6.08 1.79 17.33
N PRO A 8 7.00 2.50 18.01
CA PRO A 8 6.71 3.83 18.51
C PRO A 8 6.29 4.76 17.38
N VAL A 9 5.19 5.48 17.58
CA VAL A 9 4.73 6.54 16.68
C VAL A 9 5.80 7.63 16.59
N GLU A 10 6.17 8.02 15.36
CA GLU A 10 7.10 9.12 15.14
C GLU A 10 6.49 10.44 15.68
N PRO A 11 7.23 11.25 16.47
CA PRO A 11 6.67 12.42 17.17
C PRO A 11 5.93 13.40 16.25
N GLN A 12 6.38 13.54 15.00
CA GLN A 12 5.78 14.42 13.99
C GLN A 12 4.35 14.01 13.60
N PHE A 13 3.98 12.74 13.76
CA PHE A 13 2.64 12.24 13.44
C PHE A 13 1.71 12.20 14.65
N SER A 14 2.23 12.38 15.87
CA SER A 14 1.48 12.19 17.14
C SER A 14 0.15 12.94 17.29
N SER A 15 -0.09 13.98 16.49
CA SER A 15 -1.34 14.75 16.49
C SER A 15 -2.44 14.19 15.59
N TYR A 16 -2.13 13.26 14.67
CA TYR A 16 -3.11 12.62 13.81
C TYR A 16 -3.97 11.62 14.60
N ALA A 17 -5.20 11.36 14.11
CA ALA A 17 -6.10 10.40 14.73
C ALA A 17 -5.57 8.95 14.67
N HIS A 18 -4.85 8.64 13.60
CA HIS A 18 -4.21 7.35 13.34
C HIS A 18 -2.76 7.59 12.92
N PRO A 19 -1.87 7.93 13.84
CA PRO A 19 -0.49 8.20 13.48
C PRO A 19 0.27 6.93 13.05
N GLU A 20 -0.21 5.75 13.44
CA GLU A 20 0.36 4.44 13.08
C GLU A 20 0.25 4.10 11.59
N VAL A 21 -0.63 4.78 10.84
CA VAL A 21 -0.78 4.54 9.39
C VAL A 21 0.11 5.44 8.53
N LEU A 22 1.01 6.22 9.13
CA LEU A 22 1.98 7.04 8.43
C LEU A 22 3.40 6.63 8.82
N VAL A 23 4.30 6.67 7.84
CA VAL A 23 5.74 6.49 8.05
C VAL A 23 6.51 7.58 7.32
N SER A 24 7.61 8.03 7.91
CA SER A 24 8.53 8.96 7.27
C SER A 24 9.39 8.28 6.20
N THR A 25 10.04 9.09 5.37
CA THR A 25 11.04 8.60 4.41
C THR A 25 12.33 8.13 5.11
N GLU A 26 12.63 8.67 6.30
CA GLU A 26 13.66 8.17 7.20
C GLU A 26 13.35 6.75 7.68
N TRP A 27 12.15 6.53 8.24
CA TRP A 27 11.71 5.23 8.70
C TRP A 27 11.81 4.19 7.59
N LEU A 28 11.35 4.53 6.39
CA LEU A 28 11.38 3.59 5.28
C LEU A 28 12.81 3.21 4.87
N VAL A 29 13.76 4.16 4.87
CA VAL A 29 15.18 3.84 4.60
C VAL A 29 15.73 2.83 5.60
N GLU A 30 15.36 2.91 6.87
CA GLU A 30 15.80 1.98 7.92
C GLU A 30 15.20 0.57 7.78
N HIS A 31 14.12 0.42 7.00
CA HIS A 31 13.35 -0.83 6.87
C HIS A 31 13.31 -1.38 5.43
N LEU A 32 14.08 -0.83 4.48
CA LEU A 32 14.12 -1.31 3.09
C LEU A 32 14.51 -2.79 2.98
N ASP A 33 15.35 -3.27 3.90
CA ASP A 33 15.84 -4.66 3.93
C ASP A 33 15.05 -5.55 4.90
N ASP A 34 13.98 -5.04 5.54
CA ASP A 34 13.13 -5.84 6.43
C ASP A 34 12.31 -6.84 5.59
N PRO A 35 12.47 -8.16 5.79
CA PRO A 35 11.74 -9.16 5.01
C PRO A 35 10.22 -9.11 5.21
N ASN A 36 9.73 -8.48 6.28
CA ASN A 36 8.30 -8.34 6.56
C ASN A 36 7.73 -7.00 6.09
N VAL A 37 8.54 -6.10 5.53
CA VAL A 37 8.06 -4.85 4.92
C VAL A 37 7.92 -5.03 3.42
N ARG A 38 6.79 -4.59 2.88
CA ARG A 38 6.60 -4.48 1.44
C ARG A 38 6.21 -3.08 1.04
N VAL A 39 7.08 -2.46 0.27
CA VAL A 39 6.82 -1.16 -0.35
C VAL A 39 5.98 -1.39 -1.61
N VAL A 40 4.92 -0.61 -1.76
CA VAL A 40 3.98 -0.68 -2.88
C VAL A 40 3.91 0.69 -3.53
N GLU A 41 4.28 0.75 -4.81
CA GLU A 41 4.06 1.93 -5.65
C GLU A 41 2.71 1.82 -6.36
N SER A 42 1.92 2.88 -6.34
CA SER A 42 0.68 2.97 -7.13
C SER A 42 0.46 4.42 -7.58
N ASP A 43 0.54 4.62 -8.89
CA ASP A 43 0.62 5.93 -9.54
C ASP A 43 -0.56 6.18 -10.48
N GLU A 44 -0.85 7.46 -10.76
CA GLU A 44 -1.69 7.85 -11.89
C GLU A 44 -1.00 7.51 -13.21
N ASP A 45 0.28 7.89 -13.33
CA ASP A 45 1.11 7.56 -14.49
C ASP A 45 1.80 6.21 -14.29
N ILE A 46 1.18 5.16 -14.86
CA ILE A 46 1.62 3.77 -14.74
C ILE A 46 3.03 3.50 -15.29
N MET A 47 3.60 4.43 -16.06
CA MET A 47 4.96 4.29 -16.60
C MET A 47 6.05 4.68 -15.60
N LEU A 48 5.70 5.35 -14.49
CA LEU A 48 6.66 5.89 -13.53
C LEU A 48 7.47 4.80 -12.80
N TYR A 49 6.85 3.68 -12.46
CA TYR A 49 7.54 2.57 -11.83
C TYR A 49 8.71 2.05 -12.68
N GLU A 50 8.53 1.92 -14.01
CA GLU A 50 9.56 1.36 -14.89
C GLU A 50 10.78 2.28 -15.08
N ILE A 51 10.58 3.60 -15.00
CA ILE A 51 11.68 4.58 -15.11
C ILE A 51 12.51 4.66 -13.83
N GLY A 52 11.93 4.22 -12.71
CA GLY A 52 12.59 4.01 -11.43
C GLY A 52 11.60 4.00 -10.28
N HIS A 53 11.93 3.25 -9.23
CA HIS A 53 11.13 3.05 -8.03
C HIS A 53 12.02 2.87 -6.80
N ILE A 54 11.43 2.90 -5.60
CA ILE A 54 12.10 2.60 -4.34
C ILE A 54 12.61 1.13 -4.37
N PRO A 55 13.87 0.85 -3.97
CA PRO A 55 14.39 -0.52 -3.94
C PRO A 55 13.47 -1.50 -3.21
N GLY A 56 13.20 -2.64 -3.86
CA GLY A 56 12.34 -3.68 -3.30
C GLY A 56 10.83 -3.41 -3.41
N ALA A 57 10.42 -2.24 -3.92
CA ALA A 57 9.02 -1.93 -4.14
C ALA A 57 8.42 -2.82 -5.23
N VAL A 58 7.14 -3.15 -5.07
CA VAL A 58 6.30 -3.76 -6.11
C VAL A 58 5.34 -2.71 -6.65
N ASN A 59 5.03 -2.76 -7.93
CA ASN A 59 3.95 -1.94 -8.50
C ASN A 59 2.59 -2.48 -8.05
N LEU A 60 1.54 -1.67 -8.05
CA LEU A 60 0.13 -2.06 -8.14
C LEU A 60 -0.55 -1.08 -9.11
N ASP A 61 -0.88 -1.59 -10.31
CA ASP A 61 -1.57 -0.79 -11.32
C ASP A 61 -3.03 -0.60 -10.91
N TRP A 62 -3.43 0.64 -10.65
CA TRP A 62 -4.77 0.94 -10.16
C TRP A 62 -5.88 0.54 -11.14
N HIS A 63 -5.58 0.46 -12.44
CA HIS A 63 -6.53 0.18 -13.49
C HIS A 63 -6.61 -1.31 -13.79
N THR A 64 -5.47 -2.01 -13.88
CA THR A 64 -5.47 -3.43 -14.26
C THR A 64 -5.43 -4.39 -13.09
N ASP A 65 -4.80 -4.03 -11.98
CA ASP A 65 -4.67 -4.92 -10.81
C ASP A 65 -5.85 -4.76 -9.85
N LEU A 66 -6.38 -3.55 -9.69
CA LEU A 66 -7.34 -3.22 -8.62
C LEU A 66 -8.80 -3.13 -9.06
N GLN A 67 -9.10 -3.19 -10.37
CA GLN A 67 -10.46 -3.10 -10.91
C GLN A 67 -10.98 -4.45 -11.42
N ASP A 68 -12.29 -4.67 -11.35
CA ASP A 68 -12.94 -5.70 -12.14
C ASP A 68 -12.79 -5.34 -13.64
N PRO A 69 -12.38 -6.28 -14.50
CA PRO A 69 -12.09 -5.99 -15.91
C PRO A 69 -13.32 -5.64 -16.75
N VAL A 70 -14.54 -5.83 -16.23
CA VAL A 70 -15.79 -5.62 -16.96
C VAL A 70 -16.76 -4.73 -16.17
N LYS A 71 -16.95 -5.01 -14.88
CA LYS A 71 -17.86 -4.26 -14.02
C LYS A 71 -17.16 -3.02 -13.52
N ARG A 72 -17.96 -1.96 -13.29
CA ARG A 72 -17.49 -0.78 -12.56
C ARG A 72 -17.45 -1.07 -11.06
N ASP A 73 -16.51 -1.92 -10.67
CA ASP A 73 -16.23 -2.29 -9.29
C ASP A 73 -14.75 -2.66 -9.15
N PHE A 74 -14.27 -2.83 -7.93
CA PHE A 74 -12.93 -3.33 -7.68
C PHE A 74 -12.88 -4.85 -7.83
N VAL A 75 -11.67 -5.40 -7.88
CA VAL A 75 -11.45 -6.84 -7.83
C VAL A 75 -12.16 -7.46 -6.62
N ASP A 76 -12.71 -8.67 -6.82
CA ASP A 76 -13.31 -9.42 -5.74
C ASP A 76 -12.26 -9.96 -4.75
N LYS A 77 -12.74 -10.56 -3.67
CA LYS A 77 -11.91 -11.09 -2.60
C LYS A 77 -10.85 -12.09 -3.10
N ALA A 78 -11.24 -13.00 -3.99
CA ALA A 78 -10.35 -14.08 -4.44
C ALA A 78 -9.26 -13.53 -5.38
N ALA A 79 -9.63 -12.59 -6.26
CA ALA A 79 -8.68 -11.89 -7.10
C ALA A 79 -7.71 -11.02 -6.28
N PHE A 80 -8.20 -10.34 -5.23
CA PHE A 80 -7.36 -9.58 -4.31
C PHE A 80 -6.36 -10.47 -3.56
N GLU A 81 -6.80 -11.62 -3.04
CA GLU A 81 -5.92 -12.61 -2.40
C GLU A 81 -4.82 -13.09 -3.37
N ALA A 82 -5.21 -13.48 -4.59
CA ALA A 82 -4.25 -13.97 -5.59
C ALA A 82 -3.22 -12.91 -6.00
N LEU A 83 -3.66 -11.64 -6.15
CA LEU A 83 -2.80 -10.51 -6.45
C LEU A 83 -1.76 -10.29 -5.34
N LEU A 84 -2.20 -10.22 -4.08
CA LEU A 84 -1.29 -9.97 -2.96
C LEU A 84 -0.26 -11.09 -2.80
N GLU A 85 -0.68 -12.34 -2.95
CA GLU A 85 0.24 -13.47 -2.95
C GLU A 85 1.30 -13.37 -4.05
N GLU A 86 0.91 -12.99 -5.27
CA GLU A 86 1.85 -12.79 -6.39
C GLU A 86 2.84 -11.66 -6.12
N ARG A 87 2.39 -10.57 -5.48
CA ARG A 87 3.27 -9.47 -5.04
C ARG A 87 4.04 -9.82 -3.77
N GLY A 88 3.92 -11.06 -3.27
CA GLY A 88 4.60 -11.63 -2.11
C GLY A 88 4.18 -11.01 -0.78
N ILE A 89 2.94 -10.54 -0.69
CA ILE A 89 2.34 -9.96 0.51
C ILE A 89 1.58 -11.07 1.25
N SER A 90 1.87 -11.21 2.54
CA SER A 90 1.16 -12.08 3.48
C SER A 90 0.36 -11.23 4.48
N ASN A 91 -0.52 -11.86 5.26
CA ASN A 91 -1.35 -11.11 6.23
C ASN A 91 -0.56 -10.41 7.34
N ASP A 92 0.67 -10.84 7.62
CA ASP A 92 1.59 -10.29 8.61
C ASP A 92 2.62 -9.31 8.02
N THR A 93 2.59 -9.09 6.70
CA THR A 93 3.41 -8.09 6.03
C THR A 93 2.99 -6.69 6.45
N THR A 94 3.95 -5.81 6.74
CA THR A 94 3.72 -4.36 6.83
C THR A 94 3.78 -3.77 5.43
N VAL A 95 2.65 -3.26 4.93
CA VAL A 95 2.57 -2.71 3.57
C VAL A 95 2.67 -1.20 3.60
N VAL A 96 3.64 -0.64 2.88
CA VAL A 96 3.91 0.80 2.81
C VAL A 96 3.59 1.32 1.42
N PHE A 97 2.55 2.13 1.30
CA PHE A 97 2.10 2.69 0.02
C PHE A 97 2.76 4.05 -0.25
N TYR A 98 3.22 4.24 -1.49
CA TYR A 98 3.66 5.54 -1.99
C TYR A 98 3.30 5.68 -3.47
N GLY A 99 3.26 6.91 -3.97
CA GLY A 99 3.09 7.17 -5.39
C GLY A 99 3.19 8.65 -5.74
N ASP A 100 2.87 8.95 -6.99
CA ASP A 100 2.76 10.28 -7.55
C ASP A 100 1.51 11.03 -7.05
N ARG A 101 1.32 12.26 -7.55
CA ARG A 101 0.14 13.10 -7.26
C ARG A 101 -0.23 13.19 -5.77
N ASN A 102 0.77 13.36 -4.91
CA ASN A 102 0.59 13.40 -3.45
C ASN A 102 -0.06 12.12 -2.89
N ASN A 103 0.40 10.95 -3.35
CA ASN A 103 -0.09 9.62 -2.98
C ASN A 103 -1.54 9.34 -3.38
N TRP A 104 -2.03 9.91 -4.50
CA TRP A 104 -3.45 9.75 -4.85
C TRP A 104 -3.84 8.27 -5.05
N TYR A 105 -3.17 7.56 -5.96
CA TYR A 105 -3.48 6.14 -6.17
C TYR A 105 -2.90 5.21 -5.10
N ALA A 106 -1.80 5.61 -4.46
CA ALA A 106 -1.32 4.94 -3.26
C ALA A 106 -2.35 4.92 -2.12
N THR A 107 -3.08 6.02 -1.88
CA THR A 107 -4.15 6.07 -0.87
C THR A 107 -5.43 5.36 -1.33
N TYR A 108 -5.69 5.28 -2.64
CA TYR A 108 -6.73 4.41 -3.19
C TYR A 108 -6.41 2.92 -2.93
N ALA A 109 -5.19 2.48 -3.21
CA ALA A 109 -4.73 1.13 -2.92
C ALA A 109 -4.78 0.83 -1.41
N PHE A 110 -4.28 1.75 -0.57
CA PHE A 110 -4.40 1.68 0.90
C PHE A 110 -5.85 1.47 1.35
N TRP A 111 -6.80 2.22 0.79
CA TRP A 111 -8.22 2.09 1.12
C TRP A 111 -8.73 0.68 0.80
N LEU A 112 -8.37 0.12 -0.35
CA LEU A 112 -8.79 -1.24 -0.73
C LEU A 112 -8.20 -2.31 0.20
N PHE A 113 -6.95 -2.12 0.65
CA PHE A 113 -6.33 -2.98 1.66
C PHE A 113 -7.08 -2.91 3.00
N LYS A 114 -7.50 -1.71 3.43
CA LYS A 114 -8.34 -1.56 4.63
C LYS A 114 -9.73 -2.16 4.43
N TYR A 115 -10.32 -2.04 3.24
CA TYR A 115 -11.62 -2.61 2.89
C TYR A 115 -11.62 -4.14 2.98
N TYR A 116 -10.52 -4.79 2.60
CA TYR A 116 -10.30 -6.23 2.79
C TYR A 116 -9.61 -6.60 4.11
N GLY A 117 -9.44 -5.63 5.02
CA GLY A 117 -9.02 -5.85 6.40
C GLY A 117 -7.55 -6.22 6.60
N HIS A 118 -6.66 -5.75 5.72
CA HIS A 118 -5.21 -5.89 5.90
C HIS A 118 -4.76 -5.24 7.23
N PRO A 119 -4.06 -5.95 8.12
CA PRO A 119 -3.77 -5.45 9.47
C PRO A 119 -2.86 -4.23 9.49
N ASP A 120 -1.68 -4.32 8.86
CA ASP A 120 -0.64 -3.28 8.91
C ASP A 120 -0.40 -2.68 7.52
N ALA A 121 -1.17 -1.63 7.23
CA ALA A 121 -1.06 -0.84 6.01
C ALA A 121 -0.76 0.60 6.42
N ARG A 122 0.26 1.20 5.80
CA ARG A 122 0.78 2.53 6.09
C ARG A 122 1.06 3.30 4.80
N VAL A 123 1.08 4.62 4.86
CA VAL A 123 1.39 5.50 3.73
C VAL A 123 2.71 6.22 3.99
N LEU A 124 3.58 6.25 2.99
CA LEU A 124 4.82 7.02 3.03
C LEU A 124 4.49 8.51 2.93
N ASP A 125 4.73 9.24 4.00
CA ASP A 125 4.47 10.69 4.03
C ASP A 125 5.31 11.42 2.97
N GLY A 126 4.64 12.27 2.18
CA GLY A 126 5.23 12.98 1.04
C GLY A 126 5.40 12.17 -0.25
N GLY A 127 5.24 10.85 -0.21
CA GLY A 127 5.20 9.98 -1.38
C GLY A 127 6.44 10.05 -2.27
N ARG A 128 6.25 9.82 -3.57
CA ARG A 128 7.33 9.81 -4.57
C ARG A 128 8.10 11.13 -4.61
N VAL A 129 7.38 12.26 -4.58
CA VAL A 129 7.97 13.61 -4.68
C VAL A 129 8.95 13.89 -3.54
N LYS A 130 8.60 13.56 -2.30
CA LYS A 130 9.51 13.77 -1.15
C LYS A 130 10.72 12.84 -1.21
N TRP A 131 10.51 11.57 -1.55
CA TRP A 131 11.59 10.60 -1.66
C TRP A 131 12.65 11.01 -2.70
N GLU A 132 12.19 11.40 -3.90
CA GLU A 132 13.07 11.91 -4.97
C GLU A 132 13.72 13.24 -4.58
N GLY A 133 12.96 14.17 -4.00
CA GLY A 133 13.47 15.48 -3.55
C GLY A 133 14.56 15.39 -2.49
N GLU A 134 14.56 14.32 -1.69
CA GLU A 134 15.59 14.03 -0.69
C GLU A 134 16.79 13.26 -1.26
N GLY A 135 16.77 12.92 -2.55
CA GLY A 135 17.87 12.20 -3.22
C GLY A 135 18.06 10.77 -2.70
N ARG A 136 16.98 10.14 -2.22
CA ARG A 136 17.04 8.79 -1.66
C ARG A 136 17.20 7.71 -2.74
N PRO A 137 17.65 6.49 -2.37
CA PRO A 137 17.94 5.43 -3.33
C PRO A 137 16.75 5.11 -4.24
N TYR A 138 17.03 4.94 -5.52
CA TYR A 138 16.09 4.55 -6.56
C TYR A 138 16.71 3.45 -7.43
N THR A 139 15.89 2.54 -7.92
CA THR A 139 16.32 1.45 -8.80
C THR A 139 15.37 1.27 -9.97
N ARG A 140 15.84 0.59 -11.00
CA ARG A 140 15.00 0.06 -12.10
C ARG A 140 14.94 -1.46 -12.09
N GLN A 141 15.64 -2.10 -11.16
CA GLN A 141 15.65 -3.54 -11.04
C GLN A 141 14.32 -4.00 -10.45
N PRO A 142 13.53 -4.83 -11.16
CA PRO A 142 12.28 -5.32 -10.63
C PRO A 142 12.49 -6.03 -9.29
N ALA A 143 11.64 -5.75 -8.31
CA ALA A 143 11.63 -6.52 -7.08
C ALA A 143 11.22 -7.96 -7.37
N ALA A 144 11.95 -8.91 -6.79
CA ALA A 144 11.63 -10.33 -6.84
C ALA A 144 11.46 -10.83 -5.43
N HIS A 145 10.21 -11.15 -5.07
CA HIS A 145 9.88 -11.66 -3.76
C HIS A 145 9.22 -13.03 -3.87
N PRO A 146 9.41 -13.92 -2.88
CA PRO A 146 8.66 -15.18 -2.84
C PRO A 146 7.16 -14.93 -2.80
N ARG A 147 6.39 -15.86 -3.37
CA ARG A 147 4.92 -15.83 -3.28
C ARG A 147 4.51 -15.82 -1.80
N GLY A 148 3.57 -14.94 -1.45
CA GLY A 148 3.01 -14.81 -0.12
C GLY A 148 1.94 -15.86 0.18
N THR A 149 1.27 -15.71 1.31
CA THR A 149 0.06 -16.44 1.65
C THR A 149 -0.93 -15.46 2.26
N TYR A 150 -2.05 -15.24 1.57
CA TYR A 150 -2.96 -14.15 1.91
C TYR A 150 -4.41 -14.62 2.00
N TYR A 151 -5.07 -14.25 3.10
CA TYR A 151 -6.49 -14.47 3.33
C TYR A 151 -7.14 -13.13 3.66
N ALA A 152 -7.94 -12.61 2.74
CA ALA A 152 -8.68 -11.37 2.96
C ALA A 152 -9.81 -11.59 3.98
N LYS A 153 -10.18 -10.52 4.69
CA LYS A 153 -11.44 -10.51 5.44
C LYS A 153 -12.62 -10.30 4.46
N ASN A 154 -13.83 -10.41 4.99
CA ASN A 154 -14.99 -9.92 4.24
C ASN A 154 -14.85 -8.40 4.07
N PRO A 155 -15.37 -7.84 2.97
CA PRO A 155 -15.35 -6.41 2.75
C PRO A 155 -15.98 -5.62 3.91
N ASP A 156 -15.34 -4.55 4.36
CA ASP A 156 -15.86 -3.67 5.41
C ASP A 156 -16.82 -2.62 4.82
N PRO A 157 -18.15 -2.76 4.98
CA PRO A 157 -19.10 -1.82 4.42
C PRO A 157 -19.08 -0.47 5.14
N SER A 158 -18.47 -0.34 6.33
CA SER A 158 -18.47 0.92 7.09
C SER A 158 -17.60 2.00 6.45
N ILE A 159 -16.66 1.61 5.58
CA ILE A 159 -15.76 2.53 4.86
C ILE A 159 -16.07 2.62 3.37
N ARG A 160 -17.22 2.11 2.91
CA ARG A 160 -17.71 2.19 1.53
C ARG A 160 -19.17 2.64 1.51
N ALA A 161 -19.44 3.78 0.88
CA ALA A 161 -20.81 4.22 0.63
C ALA A 161 -21.26 3.85 -0.79
N PHE A 162 -22.48 3.34 -0.94
CA PHE A 162 -23.11 3.14 -2.25
C PHE A 162 -24.03 4.31 -2.60
N ARG A 163 -24.46 4.37 -3.87
CA ARG A 163 -25.37 5.42 -4.39
C ARG A 163 -26.57 5.64 -3.45
N ASP A 164 -27.20 4.55 -3.02
CA ASP A 164 -28.43 4.60 -2.23
C ASP A 164 -28.19 4.89 -0.74
N ASP A 165 -26.93 4.91 -0.28
CA ASP A 165 -26.55 5.39 1.05
C ASP A 165 -26.35 6.92 1.04
N VAL A 166 -25.86 7.46 -0.08
CA VAL A 166 -25.59 8.90 -0.27
C VAL A 166 -26.87 9.70 -0.52
N LEU A 167 -27.85 9.11 -1.21
CA LEU A 167 -29.11 9.79 -1.54
C LEU A 167 -30.14 9.84 -0.39
N ARG A 168 -29.76 9.40 0.82
CA ARG A 168 -30.64 9.39 1.99
C ARG A 168 -30.66 10.72 2.74
#